data_AF-A0A1V8UUJ8-F1
#
_entry.id   AF-A0A1V8UUJ8-F1
#
_cell.length_a   1.000
_cell.length_b   1.000
_cell.length_c   1.000
_cell.angle_alpha   90.00
_cell.angle_beta   90.00
_cell.angle_gamma   90.00
#
_symmetry.space_group_name_H-M   'P 1'
#
loop_
_entity.id
_entity.type
_entity.pdbx_description
1 polymer ?
#
loop_
_entity_poly.entity_id
_entity_poly.type
_entity_poly.pdbx_seq_one_letter_code
_entity_poly.pdbx_strand_id
1 'polypeptide(L)'
;MKTTTSFATLMVALGFRVAFATPTAASGPGWTHDEYLEYLTLNDTTDWSGLSKLTYVNMADLPTEPSVLSKRSGGNQFIGWELDKCQDQSRFSDDNFGSGVCVTGSSPAYAGQLTRQKSGGVYPTADWYAGQYCSGKKLHHHGITGSNGCSCDTASAYGVTNFYSAVLYQGC
;
A
#
# COMPACT_ATOMS: atom_id res chain seq x y z
N MET A 1 37.38 -44.90 -47.97
CA MET A 1 36.67 -45.97 -47.25
C MET A 1 37.19 -45.97 -45.81
N LYS A 2 36.30 -45.79 -44.82
CA LYS A 2 36.54 -45.74 -43.35
C LYS A 2 37.31 -44.48 -42.88
N THR A 3 36.98 -43.79 -41.78
CA THR A 3 36.15 -44.14 -40.61
C THR A 3 35.63 -42.86 -39.94
N THR A 4 34.38 -42.93 -39.51
CA THR A 4 33.63 -41.98 -38.68
C THR A 4 34.27 -41.80 -37.31
N THR A 5 34.27 -40.59 -36.74
CA THR A 5 34.30 -40.41 -35.28
C THR A 5 33.44 -39.21 -34.90
N SER A 6 32.28 -39.53 -34.32
CA SER A 6 31.34 -38.60 -33.72
C SER A 6 31.91 -37.98 -32.44
N PHE A 7 31.75 -36.67 -32.29
CA PHE A 7 31.68 -36.03 -30.97
C PHE A 7 30.32 -35.35 -30.86
N ALA A 8 29.35 -36.09 -30.31
CA ALA A 8 28.06 -35.54 -29.91
C ALA A 8 28.30 -34.69 -28.66
N THR A 9 28.32 -33.37 -28.84
CA THR A 9 28.40 -32.43 -27.72
C THR A 9 27.00 -32.32 -27.13
N LEU A 10 26.83 -32.89 -25.94
CA LEU A 10 25.61 -32.84 -25.15
C LEU A 10 25.35 -31.39 -24.72
N MET A 11 24.55 -30.63 -25.47
CA MET A 11 24.01 -29.36 -24.98
C MET A 11 22.97 -29.68 -23.91
N VAL A 12 23.38 -29.57 -22.64
CA VAL A 12 22.45 -29.47 -21.52
C VAL A 12 21.72 -28.15 -21.69
N ALA A 13 20.56 -28.19 -22.33
CA ALA A 13 19.61 -27.09 -22.29
C ALA A 13 19.15 -26.97 -20.83
N LEU A 14 19.81 -26.08 -20.06
CA LEU A 14 19.25 -25.55 -18.83
C LEU A 14 17.96 -24.84 -19.23
N GLY A 15 16.85 -25.58 -19.16
CA GLY A 15 15.52 -25.03 -19.20
C GLY A 15 15.36 -24.14 -17.98
N PHE A 16 15.77 -22.88 -18.09
CA PHE A 16 15.25 -21.83 -17.25
C PHE A 16 13.75 -21.82 -17.49
N ARG A 17 13.00 -22.48 -16.60
CA ARG A 17 11.62 -22.13 -16.41
C ARG A 17 11.67 -20.69 -15.90
N VAL A 18 11.56 -19.74 -16.82
CA VAL A 18 11.15 -18.39 -16.47
C VAL A 18 9.71 -18.57 -16.02
N ALA A 19 9.54 -18.90 -14.74
CA ALA A 19 8.31 -18.67 -14.05
C ALA A 19 8.14 -17.15 -14.09
N PHE A 20 7.42 -16.67 -15.09
CA PHE A 20 6.74 -15.39 -14.96
C PHE A 20 5.75 -15.61 -13.82
N ALA A 21 6.23 -15.41 -12.60
CA ALA A 21 5.36 -15.04 -11.51
C ALA A 21 4.79 -13.69 -11.95
N THR A 22 3.67 -13.72 -12.66
CA THR A 22 2.74 -12.61 -12.60
C THR A 22 2.56 -12.39 -11.11
N PRO A 23 2.95 -11.23 -10.55
CA PRO A 23 2.56 -10.93 -9.20
C PRO A 23 1.06 -11.20 -9.15
N THR A 24 0.59 -11.91 -8.13
CA THR A 24 -0.81 -11.78 -7.72
C THR A 24 -0.95 -10.33 -7.31
N ALA A 25 -1.10 -9.48 -8.32
CA ALA A 25 -1.47 -8.11 -8.18
C ALA A 25 -2.80 -8.15 -7.45
N ALA A 26 -2.92 -7.34 -6.41
CA ALA A 26 -4.21 -6.77 -6.11
C ALA A 26 -4.63 -6.00 -7.37
N SER A 27 -5.26 -6.69 -8.33
CA SER A 27 -5.29 -6.27 -9.73
C SER A 27 -6.57 -5.51 -10.05
N GLY A 28 -6.69 -4.32 -9.47
CA GLY A 28 -7.17 -3.14 -10.20
C GLY A 28 -5.97 -2.22 -10.41
N PRO A 29 -5.91 -1.39 -11.47
CA PRO A 29 -4.74 -0.53 -11.75
C PRO A 29 -4.51 0.60 -10.71
N GLY A 30 -5.29 0.64 -9.63
CA GLY A 30 -5.40 1.83 -8.78
C GLY A 30 -5.98 2.99 -9.58
N TRP A 31 -5.78 4.21 -9.09
CA TRP A 31 -6.09 5.44 -9.81
C TRP A 31 -4.98 5.82 -10.77
N THR A 32 -5.40 6.35 -11.91
CA THR A 32 -4.54 7.18 -12.76
C THR A 32 -4.13 8.46 -12.02
N HIS A 33 -3.12 9.15 -12.53
CA HIS A 33 -2.71 10.43 -11.95
C HIS A 33 -3.86 11.46 -11.95
N ASP A 34 -4.63 11.55 -13.03
CA ASP A 34 -5.74 12.51 -13.14
C ASP A 34 -6.86 12.21 -12.13
N GLU A 35 -7.17 10.93 -11.92
CA GLU A 35 -8.15 10.52 -10.89
C GLU A 35 -7.65 10.81 -9.47
N TYR A 36 -6.34 10.70 -9.24
CA TYR A 36 -5.74 11.12 -7.98
C TYR A 36 -5.81 12.65 -7.81
N LEU A 37 -5.60 13.43 -8.88
CA LEU A 37 -5.75 14.88 -8.82
C LEU A 37 -7.21 15.29 -8.55
N GLU A 38 -8.18 14.63 -9.18
CA GLU A 38 -9.60 14.81 -8.87
C GLU A 38 -9.88 14.49 -7.40
N TYR A 39 -9.40 13.35 -6.92
CA TYR A 39 -9.52 12.92 -5.54
C TYR A 39 -8.99 13.94 -4.52
N LEU A 40 -7.88 14.62 -4.81
CA LEU A 40 -7.31 15.62 -3.91
C LEU A 40 -8.25 16.81 -3.69
N THR A 41 -9.17 17.08 -4.63
CA THR A 41 -10.18 18.15 -4.48
C THR A 41 -11.36 17.76 -3.58
N LEU A 42 -11.49 16.47 -3.26
CA LEU A 42 -12.61 15.95 -2.48
C LEU A 42 -12.33 16.03 -0.97
N ASN A 43 -13.32 16.55 -0.24
CA ASN A 43 -13.38 16.51 1.23
C ASN A 43 -14.25 15.37 1.75
N ASP A 44 -15.02 14.73 0.87
CA ASP A 44 -15.94 13.62 1.16
C ASP A 44 -15.98 12.70 -0.06
N THR A 45 -16.00 11.40 0.17
CA THR A 45 -15.96 10.35 -0.86
C THR A 45 -17.25 9.52 -0.93
N THR A 46 -18.29 9.86 -0.15
CA THR A 46 -19.54 9.07 -0.01
C THR A 46 -20.16 8.68 -1.35
N ASP A 47 -20.17 9.60 -2.33
CA ASP A 47 -20.78 9.37 -3.65
C ASP A 47 -19.75 9.32 -4.78
N TRP A 48 -18.46 9.26 -4.45
CA TRP A 48 -17.42 9.31 -5.47
C TRP A 48 -17.10 7.92 -6.03
N SER A 49 -17.41 7.73 -7.31
CA SER A 49 -17.26 6.46 -8.01
C SER A 49 -15.81 5.98 -8.11
N GLY A 50 -14.83 6.89 -8.00
CA GLY A 50 -13.40 6.57 -8.05
C GLY A 50 -12.97 5.57 -6.97
N LEU A 51 -13.60 5.58 -5.79
CA LEU A 51 -13.31 4.61 -4.72
C LEU A 51 -13.46 3.15 -5.16
N SER A 52 -14.38 2.85 -6.09
CA SER A 52 -14.61 1.46 -6.56
C SER A 52 -13.40 0.85 -7.28
N LYS A 53 -12.45 1.68 -7.72
CA LYS A 53 -11.22 1.25 -8.41
C LYS A 53 -10.09 0.91 -7.43
N LEU A 54 -10.22 1.30 -6.17
CA LEU A 54 -9.22 1.00 -5.15
C LEU A 54 -9.28 -0.47 -4.75
N THR A 55 -8.11 -1.04 -4.49
CA THR A 55 -8.04 -2.29 -3.73
C THR A 55 -8.43 -1.99 -2.27
N TYR A 56 -9.32 -2.81 -1.72
CA TYR A 56 -9.66 -2.77 -0.31
C TYR A 56 -8.86 -3.83 0.45
N VAL A 57 -8.09 -3.40 1.44
CA VAL A 57 -7.41 -4.30 2.37
C VAL A 57 -8.09 -4.19 3.71
N ASN A 58 -8.85 -5.23 4.07
CA ASN A 58 -9.37 -5.41 5.41
C ASN A 58 -8.44 -6.35 6.17
N MET A 59 -7.81 -5.84 7.22
CA MET A 59 -6.86 -6.63 8.00
C MET A 59 -7.49 -7.77 8.79
N ALA A 60 -8.81 -7.73 9.03
CA ALA A 60 -9.53 -8.86 9.62
C ALA A 60 -9.63 -10.08 8.69
N ASP A 61 -9.47 -9.86 7.38
CA ASP A 61 -9.63 -10.89 6.35
C ASP A 61 -8.30 -11.52 5.92
N LEU A 62 -7.17 -11.03 6.46
CA LEU A 62 -5.84 -11.56 6.17
C LEU A 62 -5.52 -12.75 7.08
N PRO A 63 -4.98 -13.85 6.53
CA PRO A 63 -4.59 -15.00 7.35
C PRO A 63 -3.54 -14.58 8.38
N THR A 64 -3.69 -15.09 9.61
CA THR A 64 -2.81 -14.80 10.77
C THR A 64 -1.34 -15.17 10.52
N GLU A 65 -1.08 -16.06 9.56
CA GLU A 65 0.26 -16.51 9.19
C GLU A 65 0.75 -15.76 7.95
N PRO A 66 1.92 -15.08 8.01
CA PRO A 66 2.49 -14.45 6.84
C PRO A 66 2.84 -15.53 5.82
N SER A 67 2.26 -15.46 4.62
CA SER A 67 2.71 -16.29 3.51
C SER A 67 4.21 -16.05 3.32
N VAL A 68 5.01 -17.12 3.33
CA VAL A 68 6.49 -17.16 3.22
C VAL A 68 7.05 -16.50 1.95
N LEU A 69 6.18 -15.98 1.09
CA LEU A 69 6.53 -15.06 0.03
C LEU A 69 6.69 -13.69 0.64
N SER A 70 7.94 -13.34 1.02
CA SER A 70 8.31 -11.94 1.21
C SER A 70 7.96 -11.20 -0.08
N LYS A 71 6.79 -10.56 -0.10
CA LYS A 71 6.35 -9.63 -1.15
C LYS A 71 7.54 -8.71 -1.38
N ARG A 72 8.03 -8.63 -2.63
CA ARG A 72 9.24 -7.87 -2.98
C ARG A 72 9.09 -6.46 -2.40
N SER A 73 9.83 -6.18 -1.34
CA SER A 73 9.53 -5.10 -0.41
C SER A 73 9.92 -3.74 -0.99
N GLY A 74 8.95 -3.02 -1.53
CA GLY A 74 8.98 -1.57 -1.58
C GLY A 74 8.67 -0.99 -0.20
N GLY A 75 9.70 -0.65 0.59
CA GLY A 75 9.62 -0.27 2.01
C GLY A 75 8.82 0.99 2.40
N ASN A 76 7.78 1.36 1.67
CA ASN A 76 6.78 2.31 2.11
C ASN A 76 5.71 1.56 2.89
N GLN A 77 5.31 2.12 4.02
CA GLN A 77 4.44 1.48 4.98
C GLN A 77 3.52 2.52 5.60
N PHE A 78 2.27 2.12 5.82
CA PHE A 78 1.36 2.85 6.69
C PHE A 78 0.90 1.96 7.84
N ILE A 79 0.83 2.52 9.05
CA ILE A 79 0.28 1.86 10.23
C ILE A 79 -0.68 2.82 10.93
N GLY A 80 -1.94 2.39 11.11
CA GLY A 80 -2.89 3.00 12.03
C GLY A 80 -2.76 2.37 13.43
N TRP A 81 -2.52 3.19 14.45
CA TRP A 81 -2.24 2.75 15.82
C TRP A 81 -3.45 2.85 16.74
N GLU A 82 -3.53 1.94 17.71
CA GLU A 82 -4.61 1.89 18.72
C GLU A 82 -4.59 3.08 19.69
N LEU A 83 -3.42 3.69 19.90
CA LEU A 83 -3.26 4.80 20.82
C LEU A 83 -2.92 6.06 20.04
N ASP A 84 -3.11 7.22 20.67
CA ASP A 84 -2.79 8.55 20.12
C ASP A 84 -1.27 8.81 20.13
N LYS A 85 -0.50 7.85 19.60
CA LYS A 85 0.95 7.79 19.46
C LYS A 85 1.33 6.67 18.49
N CYS A 86 2.40 6.85 17.72
CA CYS A 86 2.82 5.85 16.73
C CYS A 86 3.69 4.73 17.31
N GLN A 87 3.09 3.91 18.16
CA GLN A 87 3.73 2.76 18.78
C GLN A 87 2.68 1.82 19.40
N ASP A 88 3.14 0.68 19.89
CA ASP A 88 2.37 -0.38 20.56
C ASP A 88 1.56 -1.27 19.59
N GLN A 89 0.23 -1.30 19.69
CA GLN A 89 -0.61 -2.20 18.92
C GLN A 89 -1.17 -1.50 17.66
N SER A 90 -0.92 -2.09 16.49
CA SER A 90 -1.51 -1.65 15.23
C SER A 90 -2.97 -2.10 15.11
N ARG A 91 -3.81 -1.24 14.55
CA ARG A 91 -5.20 -1.55 14.18
C ARG A 91 -5.32 -2.06 12.75
N PHE A 92 -4.55 -1.46 11.85
CA PHE A 92 -4.47 -1.85 10.45
C PHE A 92 -3.18 -1.25 9.86
N SER A 93 -2.66 -1.92 8.84
CA SER A 93 -1.45 -1.49 8.14
C SER A 93 -1.48 -2.01 6.71
N ASP A 94 -0.71 -1.37 5.86
CA ASP A 94 -0.36 -1.93 4.55
C ASP A 94 1.05 -1.51 4.17
N ASP A 95 1.67 -2.36 3.35
CA ASP A 95 3.05 -2.24 2.93
C ASP A 95 3.13 -2.35 1.41
N ASN A 96 4.02 -1.55 0.83
CA ASN A 96 4.30 -1.55 -0.61
C ASN A 96 3.09 -1.14 -1.47
N PHE A 97 2.26 -0.22 -0.98
CA PHE A 97 1.18 0.36 -1.77
C PHE A 97 1.72 1.25 -2.91
N GLY A 98 0.91 1.39 -3.97
CA GLY A 98 1.23 2.18 -5.17
C GLY A 98 0.16 3.24 -5.44
N SER A 99 -0.44 3.22 -6.63
CA SER A 99 -1.41 4.20 -7.11
C SER A 99 -2.80 4.10 -6.47
N GLY A 100 -2.89 4.06 -5.15
CA GLY A 100 -4.17 4.07 -4.45
C GLY A 100 -4.55 2.70 -3.89
N VAL A 101 -4.62 2.61 -2.58
CA VAL A 101 -5.18 1.47 -1.84
C VAL A 101 -6.04 2.04 -0.71
N CYS A 102 -7.20 1.43 -0.46
CA CYS A 102 -7.97 1.71 0.74
C CYS A 102 -7.67 0.66 1.81
N VAL A 103 -7.15 1.10 2.96
CA VAL A 103 -6.88 0.24 4.11
C VAL A 103 -7.89 0.54 5.21
N THR A 104 -8.46 -0.49 5.84
CA THR A 104 -9.49 -0.31 6.85
C THR A 104 -9.31 -1.27 8.03
N GLY A 105 -9.67 -0.80 9.23
CA GLY A 105 -9.75 -1.63 10.43
C GLY A 105 -11.18 -1.86 10.91
N SER A 106 -11.39 -2.88 11.72
CA SER A 106 -12.66 -3.11 12.45
C SER A 106 -12.84 -2.17 13.65
N SER A 107 -11.73 -1.62 14.14
CA SER A 107 -11.68 -0.65 15.24
C SER A 107 -10.96 0.61 14.78
N PRO A 108 -11.31 1.78 15.34
CA PRO A 108 -10.67 3.03 14.96
C PRO A 108 -9.20 3.07 15.42
N ALA A 109 -8.41 3.81 14.66
CA ALA A 109 -7.05 4.21 14.98
C ALA A 109 -7.00 5.68 15.43
N TYR A 110 -5.96 6.01 16.20
CA TYR A 110 -5.77 7.31 16.83
C TYR A 110 -4.44 7.95 16.45
N ALA A 111 -3.56 7.25 15.76
CA ALA A 111 -2.38 7.84 15.13
C ALA A 111 -2.04 7.09 13.84
N GLY A 112 -1.43 7.79 12.88
CA GLY A 112 -0.93 7.23 11.65
C GLY A 112 0.59 7.37 11.59
N GLN A 113 1.29 6.28 11.32
CA GLN A 113 2.70 6.30 10.94
C GLN A 113 2.84 6.01 9.46
N LEU A 114 3.54 6.88 8.74
CA LEU A 114 3.83 6.74 7.34
C LEU A 114 5.34 6.70 7.14
N THR A 115 5.82 5.63 6.52
CA THR A 115 7.25 5.39 6.24
C THR A 115 7.46 5.42 4.73
N ARG A 116 8.57 6.00 4.28
CA ARG A 116 9.01 5.93 2.88
C ARG A 116 10.29 5.12 2.75
N GLN A 117 10.43 4.46 1.61
CA GLN A 117 11.61 3.67 1.25
C GLN A 117 12.80 4.52 0.81
N LYS A 118 12.56 5.59 0.04
CA LYS A 118 13.62 6.42 -0.57
C LYS A 118 13.31 7.91 -0.41
N SER A 119 14.35 8.71 -0.19
CA SER A 119 14.27 10.18 -0.22
C SER A 119 14.30 10.71 -1.65
N GLY A 120 13.58 11.81 -1.93
CA GLY A 120 13.63 12.53 -3.20
C GLY A 120 12.69 12.04 -4.32
N GLY A 121 11.78 11.10 -4.07
CA GLY A 121 10.70 10.70 -4.99
C GLY A 121 9.34 11.29 -4.59
N VAL A 122 8.27 10.93 -5.32
CA VAL A 122 6.89 11.22 -4.90
C VAL A 122 6.68 10.59 -3.53
N TYR A 123 6.35 11.42 -2.53
CA TYR A 123 6.20 10.96 -1.16
C TYR A 123 4.90 10.18 -1.02
N PRO A 124 4.91 9.06 -0.27
CA PRO A 124 3.67 8.41 0.07
C PRO A 124 2.79 9.39 0.86
N THR A 125 1.48 9.29 0.65
CA THR A 125 0.46 10.01 1.40
C THR A 125 -0.56 9.04 1.97
N ALA A 126 -1.18 9.42 3.09
CA ALA A 126 -2.30 8.73 3.69
C ALA A 126 -3.40 9.74 4.03
N ASP A 127 -4.57 9.59 3.43
CA ASP A 127 -5.74 10.41 3.75
C ASP A 127 -6.66 9.64 4.68
N TRP A 128 -6.93 10.16 5.87
CA TRP A 128 -7.71 9.49 6.90
C TRP A 128 -9.20 9.76 6.75
N TYR A 129 -10.02 8.74 7.01
CA TYR A 129 -11.47 8.80 6.83
C TYR A 129 -12.24 8.44 8.09
N ALA A 130 -13.38 9.10 8.26
CA ALA A 130 -14.31 8.86 9.35
C ALA A 130 -15.03 7.51 9.24
N GLY A 131 -15.28 7.04 8.02
CA GLY A 131 -15.90 5.75 7.76
C GLY A 131 -14.88 4.64 7.57
N GLN A 132 -15.35 3.40 7.68
CA GLN A 132 -14.62 2.25 7.14
C GLN A 132 -14.61 2.30 5.61
N TYR A 133 -13.70 1.55 4.99
CA TYR A 133 -13.60 1.45 3.53
C TYR A 133 -13.46 2.80 2.82
N CYS A 134 -12.75 3.75 3.45
CA CYS A 134 -12.44 5.07 2.92
C CYS A 134 -13.67 5.89 2.54
N SER A 135 -14.80 5.62 3.19
CA SER A 135 -16.07 6.30 3.00
C SER A 135 -16.22 7.51 3.92
N GLY A 136 -17.09 8.44 3.51
CA GLY A 136 -17.43 9.62 4.28
C GLY A 136 -16.39 10.74 4.19
N LYS A 137 -16.37 11.57 5.23
CA LYS A 137 -15.54 12.76 5.31
C LYS A 137 -14.04 12.40 5.45
N LYS A 138 -13.21 13.05 4.64
CA LYS A 138 -11.76 13.12 4.82
C LYS A 138 -11.43 13.96 6.06
N LEU A 139 -10.71 13.37 6.99
CA LEU A 139 -10.40 13.94 8.29
C LEU A 139 -9.04 14.65 8.31
N HIS A 140 -8.06 14.06 7.64
CA HIS A 140 -6.68 14.51 7.67
C HIS A 140 -5.91 14.02 6.44
N HIS A 141 -4.99 14.83 5.93
CA HIS A 141 -4.04 14.44 4.90
C HIS A 141 -2.65 14.32 5.52
N HIS A 142 -2.18 13.09 5.64
CA HIS A 142 -0.88 12.75 6.23
C HIS A 142 0.16 12.53 5.12
N GLY A 143 1.28 13.24 5.21
CA GLY A 143 2.41 13.08 4.30
C GLY A 143 3.75 13.15 5.03
N ILE A 144 4.83 12.79 4.32
CA ILE A 144 6.20 12.90 4.83
C ILE A 144 6.84 14.16 4.27
N THR A 145 7.32 15.05 5.14
CA THR A 145 7.97 16.31 4.75
C THR A 145 9.49 16.16 4.58
N GLY A 146 10.04 16.88 3.61
CA GLY A 146 11.49 17.06 3.43
C GLY A 146 12.28 15.75 3.27
N SER A 147 13.39 15.63 4.00
CA SER A 147 14.30 14.48 3.94
C SER A 147 13.94 13.34 4.92
N ASN A 148 12.85 13.44 5.66
CA ASN A 148 12.49 12.47 6.71
C ASN A 148 12.11 11.10 6.13
N GLY A 149 12.55 10.00 6.74
CA GLY A 149 12.19 8.63 6.31
C GLY A 149 10.82 8.18 6.78
N CYS A 150 10.28 8.84 7.81
CA CYS A 150 8.97 8.55 8.38
C CYS A 150 8.32 9.82 8.92
N SER A 151 7.02 9.75 9.15
CA SER A 151 6.23 10.75 9.85
C SER A 151 5.21 10.05 10.73
N CYS A 152 4.89 10.69 11.86
CA CYS A 152 3.87 10.24 12.78
C CYS A 152 2.92 11.41 13.03
N ASP A 153 1.65 11.22 12.72
CA ASP A 153 0.58 12.15 13.01
C ASP A 153 -0.35 11.50 14.04
N THR A 154 -0.70 12.24 15.10
CA THR A 154 -1.70 11.81 16.09
C THR A 154 -3.02 12.50 15.82
N ALA A 155 -4.14 11.83 16.04
CA ALA A 155 -5.46 12.37 15.72
C ALA A 155 -5.73 13.65 16.51
N SER A 156 -5.33 13.68 17.79
CA SER A 156 -5.52 14.85 18.66
C SER A 156 -4.78 16.10 18.16
N ALA A 157 -3.59 15.94 17.56
CA ALA A 157 -2.79 17.06 17.06
C ALA A 157 -3.48 17.81 15.92
N TYR A 158 -4.41 17.16 15.23
CA TYR A 158 -5.17 17.70 14.11
C TYR A 158 -6.66 17.90 14.42
N GLY A 159 -7.06 17.82 15.70
CA GLY A 159 -8.46 17.99 16.12
C GLY A 159 -9.39 16.87 15.64
N VAL A 160 -8.83 15.70 15.33
CA VAL A 160 -9.55 14.49 14.93
C VAL A 160 -9.70 13.59 16.15
N THR A 161 -10.89 13.03 16.38
CA THR A 161 -11.10 12.09 17.49
C THR A 161 -10.44 10.74 17.23
N ASN A 162 -10.66 10.20 16.03
CA ASN A 162 -10.11 8.95 15.52
C ASN A 162 -10.42 8.81 14.02
N PHE A 163 -9.90 7.77 13.39
CA PHE A 163 -10.20 7.42 12.00
C PHE A 163 -10.32 5.90 11.82
N TYR A 164 -11.07 5.45 10.82
CA TYR A 164 -11.37 4.02 10.61
C TYR A 164 -10.66 3.41 9.40
N SER A 165 -10.27 4.26 8.46
CA SER A 165 -9.61 3.84 7.23
C SER A 165 -8.71 4.94 6.69
N ALA A 166 -7.83 4.56 5.78
CA ALA A 166 -6.98 5.50 5.06
C ALA A 166 -6.86 5.14 3.58
N VAL A 167 -6.87 6.15 2.72
CA VAL A 167 -6.45 6.02 1.33
C VAL A 167 -4.95 6.24 1.28
N LEU A 168 -4.21 5.23 0.81
CA LEU A 168 -2.77 5.26 0.65
C LEU A 168 -2.41 5.49 -0.81
N TYR A 169 -1.52 6.44 -1.08
CA TYR A 169 -1.10 6.74 -2.45
C TYR A 169 0.40 7.02 -2.50
N GLN A 170 1.05 6.46 -3.51
CA GLN A 170 2.42 6.79 -3.90
C GLN A 170 2.54 6.62 -5.41
N GLY A 171 2.63 7.76 -6.10
CA GLY A 171 2.55 7.94 -7.57
C GLY A 171 2.80 6.73 -8.48
N CYS A 172 1.89 6.58 -9.46
CA CYS A 172 1.95 5.80 -10.71
C CYS A 172 3.19 6.05 -11.58
#